data_AF-A0A930HS53-F1
#
_entry.id   AF-A0A930HS53-F1
#
_cell.length_a   1.000
_cell.length_b   1.000
_cell.length_c   1.000
_cell.angle_alpha   90.00
_cell.angle_beta   90.00
_cell.angle_gamma   90.00
#
_symmetry.space_group_name_H-M   'P 1'
#
loop_
_entity.id
_entity.type
_entity.pdbx_description
1 polymer ?
#
loop_
_entity_poly.entity_id
_entity_poly.type
_entity_poly.pdbx_seq_one_letter_code
_entity_poly.pdbx_strand_id
1 'polypeptide(L)'
;TAREAAAMGITGKHTRPLLYAPHWKDSHLPRGTVFAARTGYRPQPAIFITESRDIRLEDMNIHFAEGMGVLTQNSRDISLERFHVQLRPRGGRYFTTQADATHFVACEGKISVQHCRFENMMDDALNVHGVYLKVTAREGKHTLVGRFMHEQAFGYTWAMPGDSVRLVTSRDIQGLEGTFHVRSISPADGEQLKGARELRITFDEELPADYTPERQISMENLTRTPSVDFSHNLVRHNRARGILINTPRPVLIEDNTFDHVSGSAILFSTDNNMWYESGQTREVTIRRNLFQDVLTSLYQFTSAVISIHPIIPELASQRHPFYGQGPKSIRIEDNIFRTFDTPLLHAISTDGILWRGNKIEPTTSYPKFHPNQKRFLLEGCRNIDIEGSDLTE
;
A
#
# COMPACT_ATOMS: atom_id res chain seq x y z
N THR A 1 -13.46 18.87 35.50
CA THR A 1 -13.21 20.27 35.95
C THR A 1 -11.96 20.32 36.82
N ALA A 2 -11.39 21.50 37.09
CA ALA A 2 -10.23 21.61 38.00
C ALA A 2 -10.54 21.11 39.43
N ARG A 3 -11.79 21.28 39.89
CA ARG A 3 -12.27 20.78 41.18
C ARG A 3 -12.30 19.25 41.25
N GLU A 4 -12.81 18.59 40.20
CA GLU A 4 -12.81 17.12 40.11
C GLU A 4 -11.39 16.55 40.00
N ALA A 5 -10.51 17.23 39.25
CA ALA A 5 -9.10 16.83 39.11
C ALA A 5 -8.36 16.89 40.47
N ALA A 6 -8.57 17.97 41.24
CA ALA A 6 -8.01 18.10 42.58
C ALA A 6 -8.53 17.02 43.55
N ALA A 7 -9.84 16.70 43.49
CA ALA A 7 -10.44 15.63 44.28
C ALA A 7 -9.86 14.23 43.96
N MET A 8 -9.25 14.07 42.77
CA MET A 8 -8.63 12.84 42.29
C MET A 8 -7.11 12.82 42.44
N GLY A 9 -6.52 13.82 43.09
CA GLY A 9 -5.07 13.93 43.27
C GLY A 9 -4.30 14.26 41.98
N ILE A 10 -5.00 14.72 40.93
CA ILE A 10 -4.36 15.14 39.68
C ILE A 10 -3.76 16.53 39.90
N THR A 11 -2.44 16.64 39.78
CA THR A 11 -1.68 17.87 40.03
C THR A 11 -1.29 18.57 38.72
N GLY A 12 -1.38 19.91 38.68
CA GLY A 12 -0.93 20.74 37.55
C GLY A 12 -1.92 21.85 37.14
N LYS A 13 -1.43 22.84 36.38
CA LYS A 13 -2.30 23.83 35.70
C LYS A 13 -2.82 23.20 34.41
N HIS A 14 -4.11 22.85 34.38
CA HIS A 14 -4.74 22.27 33.19
C HIS A 14 -5.47 23.36 32.41
N THR A 15 -4.89 23.78 31.29
CA THR A 15 -5.44 24.80 30.38
C THR A 15 -6.42 24.23 29.35
N ARG A 16 -6.69 22.92 29.40
CA ARG A 16 -7.56 22.18 28.48
C ARG A 16 -8.51 21.25 29.25
N PRO A 17 -9.64 20.83 28.66
CA PRO A 17 -10.55 19.88 29.28
C PRO A 17 -9.82 18.60 29.70
N LEU A 18 -10.04 18.18 30.95
CA LEU A 18 -9.56 16.91 31.46
C LEU A 18 -10.65 15.86 31.25
N LEU A 19 -10.31 14.77 30.56
CA LEU A 19 -11.13 13.57 30.49
C LEU A 19 -10.73 12.65 31.65
N TYR A 20 -11.68 12.34 32.52
CA TYR A 20 -11.48 11.36 33.57
C TYR A 20 -11.93 9.98 33.08
N ALA A 21 -10.99 9.05 32.97
CA ALA A 21 -11.24 7.68 32.51
C ALA A 21 -10.59 6.67 33.49
N PRO A 22 -11.09 6.53 34.73
CA PRO A 22 -10.44 5.72 35.78
C PRO A 22 -10.42 4.22 35.49
N HIS A 23 -11.29 3.78 34.59
CA HIS A 23 -11.36 2.41 34.13
C HIS A 23 -10.39 2.14 32.97
N TRP A 24 -9.83 3.20 32.36
CA TRP A 24 -8.83 3.08 31.31
C TRP A 24 -7.43 2.95 31.94
N LYS A 25 -7.16 1.75 32.47
CA LYS A 25 -5.86 1.38 33.03
C LYS A 25 -5.13 0.51 32.03
N ASP A 26 -4.26 1.13 31.23
CA ASP A 26 -3.42 0.43 30.26
C ASP A 26 -1.95 0.69 30.58
N SER A 27 -1.17 -0.37 30.85
CA SER A 27 0.26 -0.28 31.15
C SER A 27 1.09 0.28 30.00
N HIS A 28 0.56 0.24 28.77
CA HIS A 28 1.21 0.84 27.59
C HIS A 28 1.03 2.35 27.50
N LEU A 29 0.21 2.96 28.38
CA LEU A 29 -0.03 4.40 28.43
C LEU A 29 0.58 5.01 29.72
N PRO A 30 1.92 4.97 29.90
CA PRO A 30 2.55 5.58 31.05
C PRO A 30 2.31 7.10 31.08
N ARG A 31 2.40 7.69 32.27
CA ARG A 31 2.24 9.15 32.45
C ARG A 31 3.17 9.91 31.49
N GLY A 32 2.61 10.87 30.75
CA GLY A 32 3.34 11.66 29.76
C GLY A 32 3.10 11.21 28.31
N THR A 33 2.46 10.06 28.11
CA THR A 33 2.05 9.59 26.77
C THR A 33 1.07 10.55 26.12
N VAL A 34 1.30 10.84 24.84
CA VAL A 34 0.35 11.58 24.01
C VAL A 34 -0.57 10.58 23.32
N PHE A 35 -1.86 10.66 23.63
CA PHE A 35 -2.89 9.85 23.00
C PHE A 35 -3.51 10.61 21.81
N ALA A 36 -3.45 10.00 20.61
CA ALA A 36 -4.12 10.51 19.42
C ALA A 36 -5.46 9.78 19.21
N ALA A 37 -6.57 10.46 19.54
CA ALA A 37 -7.91 9.97 19.23
C ALA A 37 -8.23 10.22 17.75
N ARG A 38 -8.49 9.15 16.99
CA ARG A 38 -8.88 9.22 15.58
C ARG A 38 -10.17 8.45 15.34
N THR A 39 -10.93 8.86 14.34
CA THR A 39 -12.06 8.05 13.85
C THR A 39 -11.57 7.06 12.79
N GLY A 40 -12.39 6.05 12.46
CA GLY A 40 -12.15 5.19 11.30
C GLY A 40 -12.70 5.78 9.99
N TYR A 41 -13.47 6.87 10.06
CA TYR A 41 -14.10 7.48 8.88
C TYR A 41 -13.08 8.28 8.07
N ARG A 42 -13.31 8.35 6.76
CA ARG A 42 -12.45 9.08 5.81
C ARG A 42 -13.30 9.99 4.89
N PRO A 43 -14.16 10.87 5.43
CA PRO A 43 -15.16 11.59 4.66
C PRO A 43 -14.58 12.64 3.72
N GLN A 44 -13.39 13.18 4.01
CA GLN A 44 -12.89 14.37 3.34
C GLN A 44 -11.38 14.27 3.07
N PRO A 45 -10.98 13.71 1.91
CA PRO A 45 -9.61 13.89 1.45
C PRO A 45 -9.34 15.38 1.19
N ALA A 46 -8.09 15.81 1.33
CA ALA A 46 -7.76 17.21 1.05
C ALA A 46 -7.80 17.54 -0.45
N ILE A 47 -7.38 16.61 -1.30
CA ILE A 47 -7.50 16.70 -2.75
C ILE A 47 -8.06 15.38 -3.28
N PHE A 48 -9.14 15.45 -4.06
CA PHE A 48 -9.71 14.30 -4.77
C PHE A 48 -9.63 14.53 -6.27
N ILE A 49 -8.92 13.65 -6.97
CA ILE A 49 -8.73 13.69 -8.41
C ILE A 49 -9.37 12.44 -9.01
N THR A 50 -10.25 12.61 -9.99
CA THR A 50 -10.90 11.48 -10.65
C THR A 50 -11.05 11.74 -12.14
N GLU A 51 -10.93 10.68 -12.95
CA GLU A 51 -11.18 10.72 -14.41
C GLU A 51 -10.45 11.87 -15.13
N SER A 52 -9.19 12.11 -14.74
CA SER A 52 -8.39 13.24 -15.19
C SER A 52 -7.06 12.80 -15.83
N ARG A 53 -6.42 13.68 -16.60
CA ARG A 53 -5.10 13.42 -17.20
C ARG A 53 -4.18 14.63 -17.06
N ASP A 54 -2.87 14.39 -17.12
CA ASP A 54 -1.83 15.42 -17.10
C ASP A 54 -1.89 16.29 -15.84
N ILE A 55 -1.91 15.64 -14.67
CA ILE A 55 -2.09 16.30 -13.38
C ILE A 55 -0.75 16.66 -12.76
N ARG A 56 -0.61 17.90 -12.31
CA ARG A 56 0.61 18.41 -11.67
C ARG A 56 0.28 19.14 -10.37
N LEU A 57 0.80 18.64 -9.26
CA LEU A 57 0.69 19.25 -7.92
C LEU A 57 2.07 19.68 -7.45
N GLU A 58 2.29 20.98 -7.30
CA GLU A 58 3.62 21.54 -7.01
C GLU A 58 3.61 22.56 -5.90
N ASP A 59 4.67 22.55 -5.08
CA ASP A 59 4.90 23.56 -4.06
C ASP A 59 3.71 23.69 -3.08
N MET A 60 3.11 22.55 -2.75
CA MET A 60 1.90 22.47 -1.93
C MET A 60 2.20 21.91 -0.54
N ASN A 61 1.41 22.36 0.44
CA ASN A 61 1.48 21.87 1.81
C ASN A 61 0.09 21.46 2.30
N ILE A 62 -0.09 20.18 2.61
CA ILE A 62 -1.25 19.66 3.34
C ILE A 62 -0.85 19.50 4.80
N HIS A 63 -1.50 20.26 5.67
CA HIS A 63 -1.27 20.16 7.10
C HIS A 63 -2.24 19.22 7.82
N PHE A 64 -3.35 18.88 7.18
CA PHE A 64 -4.38 18.00 7.72
C PHE A 64 -5.44 17.63 6.68
N ALA A 65 -5.98 16.42 6.79
CA ALA A 65 -7.22 15.99 6.14
C ALA A 65 -7.96 14.99 7.05
N GLU A 66 -9.28 15.04 7.05
CA GLU A 66 -10.13 14.02 7.70
C GLU A 66 -10.36 12.86 6.73
N GLY A 67 -9.26 12.21 6.38
CA GLY A 67 -9.16 11.24 5.30
C GLY A 67 -7.74 11.22 4.76
N MET A 68 -7.61 10.98 3.47
CA MET A 68 -6.32 10.97 2.76
C MET A 68 -5.85 12.38 2.42
N GLY A 69 -4.56 12.58 2.19
CA GLY A 69 -4.05 13.84 1.65
C GLY A 69 -4.52 14.03 0.21
N VAL A 70 -4.05 13.16 -0.68
CA VAL A 70 -4.49 13.07 -2.08
C VAL A 70 -5.09 11.70 -2.33
N LEU A 71 -6.32 11.66 -2.81
CA LEU A 71 -6.93 10.46 -3.37
C LEU A 71 -7.11 10.64 -4.87
N THR A 72 -6.55 9.74 -5.66
CA THR A 72 -6.66 9.75 -7.12
C THR A 72 -7.28 8.46 -7.61
N GLN A 73 -8.27 8.57 -8.51
CA GLN A 73 -8.96 7.42 -9.12
C GLN A 73 -9.04 7.60 -10.64
N ASN A 74 -8.89 6.53 -11.43
CA ASN A 74 -9.09 6.55 -12.88
C ASN A 74 -8.38 7.69 -13.63
N SER A 75 -7.19 8.06 -13.18
CA SER A 75 -6.49 9.21 -13.72
C SER A 75 -5.13 8.80 -14.27
N ARG A 76 -4.57 9.65 -15.12
CA ARG A 76 -3.40 9.32 -15.91
C ARG A 76 -2.35 10.42 -15.84
N ASP A 77 -1.09 10.03 -15.84
CA ASP A 77 0.07 10.93 -15.95
C ASP A 77 0.05 12.02 -14.86
N ILE A 78 0.49 11.62 -13.66
CA ILE A 78 0.36 12.40 -12.42
C ILE A 78 1.73 12.69 -11.85
N SER A 79 2.01 13.96 -11.57
CA SER A 79 3.26 14.40 -10.93
C SER A 79 3.01 15.20 -9.66
N LEU A 80 3.61 14.78 -8.56
CA LEU A 80 3.73 15.50 -7.30
C LEU A 80 5.20 15.89 -7.12
N GLU A 81 5.47 17.20 -7.03
CA GLU A 81 6.82 17.75 -6.96
C GLU A 81 6.88 18.80 -5.85
N ARG A 82 7.78 18.63 -4.86
CA ARG A 82 7.79 19.50 -3.65
C ARG A 82 6.42 19.59 -2.98
N PHE A 83 5.71 18.46 -2.98
CA PHE A 83 4.42 18.30 -2.35
C PHE A 83 4.61 17.75 -0.93
N HIS A 84 4.07 18.43 0.07
CA HIS A 84 4.35 18.09 1.46
C HIS A 84 3.08 17.80 2.25
N VAL A 85 3.00 16.61 2.85
CA VAL A 85 2.07 16.32 3.94
C VAL A 85 2.86 16.41 5.24
N GLN A 86 2.74 17.54 5.92
CA GLN A 86 3.60 17.85 7.07
C GLN A 86 2.89 18.63 8.16
N LEU A 87 3.38 18.49 9.40
CA LEU A 87 2.81 19.23 10.51
C LEU A 87 2.93 20.73 10.26
N ARG A 88 1.88 21.47 10.59
CA ARG A 88 1.92 22.93 10.50
C ARG A 88 3.04 23.45 11.41
N PRO A 89 3.96 24.30 10.92
CA PRO A 89 4.99 24.91 11.76
C PRO A 89 4.38 25.64 12.95
N ARG A 90 4.92 25.41 14.16
CA ARG A 90 4.39 25.93 15.44
C ARG A 90 2.92 25.53 15.71
N GLY A 91 2.44 24.47 15.06
CA GLY A 91 1.15 23.85 15.36
C GLY A 91 1.19 23.03 16.64
N GLY A 92 0.02 22.71 17.18
CA GLY A 92 -0.15 21.87 18.38
C GLY A 92 -0.63 20.44 18.10
N ARG A 93 -0.64 20.01 16.82
CA ARG A 93 -1.08 18.68 16.40
C ARG A 93 0.10 17.71 16.37
N TYR A 94 -0.19 16.43 16.60
CA TYR A 94 0.79 15.34 16.56
C TYR A 94 0.69 14.49 15.28
N PHE A 95 -0.31 14.76 14.44
CA PHE A 95 -0.50 14.07 13.17
C PHE A 95 -1.07 14.98 12.08
N THR A 96 -0.86 14.58 10.83
CA THR A 96 -1.28 15.30 9.61
C THR A 96 -2.61 14.76 9.10
N THR A 97 -2.61 13.77 8.21
CA THR A 97 -3.83 13.17 7.64
C THR A 97 -4.31 11.99 8.50
N GLN A 98 -5.64 11.78 8.59
CA GLN A 98 -6.22 10.63 9.33
C GLN A 98 -6.04 9.29 8.60
N ALA A 99 -5.69 9.32 7.32
CA ALA A 99 -5.32 8.18 6.50
C ALA A 99 -4.03 8.48 5.72
N ASP A 100 -3.86 7.83 4.58
CA ASP A 100 -2.73 7.90 3.66
C ASP A 100 -2.41 9.35 3.25
N ALA A 101 -1.13 9.67 3.03
CA ALA A 101 -0.75 10.96 2.47
C ALA A 101 -1.13 11.05 0.98
N THR A 102 -0.89 9.98 0.21
CA THR A 102 -1.26 9.89 -1.20
C THR A 102 -1.73 8.48 -1.54
N HIS A 103 -2.82 8.37 -2.31
CA HIS A 103 -3.46 7.11 -2.67
C HIS A 103 -3.94 7.14 -4.12
N PHE A 104 -3.50 6.16 -4.92
CA PHE A 104 -3.75 6.09 -6.36
C PHE A 104 -4.41 4.76 -6.71
N VAL A 105 -5.65 4.82 -7.19
CA VAL A 105 -6.47 3.67 -7.52
C VAL A 105 -6.77 3.64 -9.01
N ALA A 106 -6.52 2.52 -9.68
CA ALA A 106 -6.84 2.32 -11.10
C ALA A 106 -6.30 3.44 -12.02
N CYS A 107 -5.10 3.94 -11.70
CA CYS A 107 -4.44 4.99 -12.48
C CYS A 107 -3.64 4.42 -13.66
N GLU A 108 -3.30 5.27 -14.62
CA GLU A 108 -2.54 4.92 -15.83
C GLU A 108 -1.31 5.78 -16.03
N GLY A 109 -0.47 5.36 -16.98
CA GLY A 109 0.67 6.16 -17.44
C GLY A 109 1.79 6.15 -16.41
N LYS A 110 2.28 7.34 -16.03
CA LYS A 110 3.30 7.50 -14.99
C LYS A 110 2.75 8.24 -13.77
N ILE A 111 3.01 7.68 -12.59
CA ILE A 111 2.93 8.41 -11.32
C ILE A 111 4.35 8.78 -10.91
N SER A 112 4.60 10.07 -10.71
CA SER A 112 5.88 10.62 -10.29
C SER A 112 5.69 11.37 -8.98
N VAL A 113 6.40 10.98 -7.93
CA VAL A 113 6.38 11.62 -6.62
C VAL A 113 7.82 11.93 -6.23
N GLN A 114 8.18 13.20 -6.35
CA GLN A 114 9.58 13.63 -6.24
C GLN A 114 9.74 14.83 -5.29
N HIS A 115 10.86 14.85 -4.57
CA HIS A 115 11.22 15.93 -3.65
C HIS A 115 10.13 16.25 -2.61
N CYS A 116 9.32 15.26 -2.24
CA CYS A 116 8.20 15.39 -1.33
C CYS A 116 8.59 15.10 0.12
N ARG A 117 7.72 15.50 1.05
CA ARG A 117 7.84 15.20 2.48
C ARG A 117 6.52 14.69 3.01
N PHE A 118 6.55 13.51 3.59
CA PHE A 118 5.39 12.85 4.17
C PHE A 118 5.70 12.51 5.62
N GLU A 119 5.05 13.20 6.55
CA GLU A 119 5.29 12.95 7.96
C GLU A 119 4.02 12.91 8.80
N ASN A 120 4.07 12.08 9.85
CA ASN A 120 3.08 12.02 10.91
C ASN A 120 1.64 11.77 10.42
N MET A 121 1.45 11.24 9.21
CA MET A 121 0.16 10.76 8.76
C MET A 121 -0.22 9.47 9.48
N MET A 122 -1.51 9.15 9.44
CA MET A 122 -2.06 8.00 10.15
C MET A 122 -2.20 6.76 9.26
N ASP A 123 -1.83 6.81 7.98
CA ASP A 123 -1.55 5.63 7.14
C ASP A 123 -0.34 5.88 6.19
N ASP A 124 -0.26 5.19 5.06
CA ASP A 124 0.94 5.16 4.22
C ASP A 124 1.26 6.52 3.55
N ALA A 125 2.52 6.74 3.17
CA ALA A 125 2.89 7.91 2.36
C ALA A 125 2.36 7.82 0.93
N LEU A 126 2.42 6.62 0.37
CA LEU A 126 1.99 6.30 -0.98
C LEU A 126 1.32 4.93 -0.96
N ASN A 127 0.11 4.85 -1.52
CA ASN A 127 -0.50 3.59 -1.91
C ASN A 127 -0.86 3.62 -3.41
N VAL A 128 -0.41 2.64 -4.19
CA VAL A 128 -0.72 2.52 -5.63
C VAL A 128 -1.26 1.12 -5.92
N HIS A 129 -2.47 1.00 -6.42
CA HIS A 129 -3.05 -0.30 -6.77
C HIS A 129 -4.18 -0.22 -7.81
N GLY A 130 -4.49 -1.35 -8.44
CA GLY A 130 -5.77 -1.57 -9.11
C GLY A 130 -6.80 -2.17 -8.15
N VAL A 131 -8.00 -2.50 -8.64
CA VAL A 131 -9.00 -3.22 -7.85
C VAL A 131 -9.37 -4.53 -8.54
N TYR A 132 -9.38 -5.64 -7.80
CA TYR A 132 -9.96 -6.88 -8.26
C TYR A 132 -11.48 -6.82 -8.22
N LEU A 133 -12.14 -7.28 -9.28
CA LEU A 133 -13.58 -7.59 -9.23
C LEU A 133 -13.77 -9.10 -9.12
N LYS A 134 -14.38 -9.55 -8.02
CA LYS A 134 -14.67 -10.97 -7.84
C LYS A 134 -15.77 -11.40 -8.81
N VAL A 135 -15.57 -12.47 -9.57
CA VAL A 135 -16.58 -12.97 -10.51
C VAL A 135 -17.71 -13.66 -9.72
N THR A 136 -18.92 -13.17 -9.87
CA THR A 136 -20.13 -13.66 -9.18
C THR A 136 -21.10 -14.39 -10.10
N ALA A 137 -21.08 -14.09 -11.40
CA ALA A 137 -21.86 -14.82 -12.40
C ALA A 137 -21.19 -14.79 -13.78
N ARG A 138 -21.64 -15.70 -14.65
CA ARG A 138 -21.29 -15.74 -16.08
C ARG A 138 -22.56 -15.69 -16.92
N GLU A 139 -22.55 -14.87 -17.96
CA GLU A 139 -23.67 -14.70 -18.87
C GLU A 139 -23.23 -15.04 -20.30
N GLY A 140 -23.55 -16.25 -20.75
CA GLY A 140 -23.13 -16.73 -22.07
C GLY A 140 -21.61 -16.91 -22.19
N LYS A 141 -21.07 -16.63 -23.38
CA LYS A 141 -19.66 -16.90 -23.69
C LYS A 141 -18.71 -15.72 -23.50
N HIS A 142 -19.24 -14.51 -23.47
CA HIS A 142 -18.44 -13.28 -23.51
C HIS A 142 -18.58 -12.42 -22.27
N THR A 143 -19.50 -12.72 -21.36
CA THR A 143 -19.86 -11.80 -20.29
C THR A 143 -19.66 -12.42 -18.91
N LEU A 144 -19.00 -11.66 -18.03
CA LEU A 144 -18.91 -11.94 -16.60
C LEU A 144 -19.57 -10.82 -15.80
N VAL A 145 -20.14 -11.18 -14.66
CA VAL A 145 -20.57 -10.22 -13.63
C VAL A 145 -19.50 -10.22 -12.54
N GLY A 146 -18.92 -9.06 -12.30
CA GLY A 146 -17.89 -8.84 -11.28
C GLY A 146 -18.40 -7.96 -10.15
N ARG A 147 -17.95 -8.21 -8.92
CA ARG A 147 -18.36 -7.48 -7.73
C ARG A 147 -17.17 -6.82 -7.03
N PHE A 148 -17.35 -5.56 -6.65
CA PHE A 148 -16.51 -4.88 -5.66
C PHE A 148 -16.78 -5.46 -4.27
N MET A 149 -15.78 -6.11 -3.69
CA MET A 149 -15.95 -6.82 -2.42
C MET A 149 -15.72 -5.92 -1.20
N HIS A 150 -14.74 -5.02 -1.26
CA HIS A 150 -14.45 -4.10 -0.16
C HIS A 150 -15.43 -2.91 -0.14
N GLU A 151 -15.92 -2.53 1.04
CA GLU A 151 -16.97 -1.52 1.18
C GLU A 151 -16.54 -0.10 0.82
N GLN A 152 -15.23 0.18 0.80
CA GLN A 152 -14.67 1.47 0.40
C GLN A 152 -14.12 1.48 -1.03
N ALA A 153 -14.32 0.40 -1.80
CA ALA A 153 -13.71 0.23 -3.12
C ALA A 153 -14.70 0.36 -4.30
N PHE A 154 -15.99 0.57 -4.05
CA PHE A 154 -17.02 0.58 -5.10
C PHE A 154 -17.42 1.99 -5.52
N GLY A 155 -18.16 2.07 -6.63
CA GLY A 155 -18.83 3.30 -7.06
C GLY A 155 -18.04 4.21 -8.01
N TYR A 156 -16.97 3.70 -8.63
CA TYR A 156 -16.22 4.36 -9.70
C TYR A 156 -16.13 3.49 -10.96
N THR A 157 -15.79 4.10 -12.10
CA THR A 157 -15.67 3.43 -13.40
C THR A 157 -14.49 2.44 -13.43
N TRP A 158 -14.72 1.14 -13.25
CA TRP A 158 -13.62 0.16 -13.16
C TRP A 158 -12.86 -0.09 -14.47
N ALA A 159 -13.55 -0.02 -15.61
CA ALA A 159 -12.96 -0.22 -16.93
C ALA A 159 -13.72 0.58 -18.00
N MET A 160 -13.07 0.78 -19.15
CA MET A 160 -13.65 1.34 -20.37
C MET A 160 -13.55 0.35 -21.53
N PRO A 161 -14.37 0.50 -22.60
CA PRO A 161 -14.19 -0.27 -23.82
C PRO A 161 -12.75 -0.18 -24.34
N GLY A 162 -12.17 -1.32 -24.70
CA GLY A 162 -10.76 -1.48 -25.10
C GLY A 162 -9.79 -1.78 -23.95
N ASP A 163 -10.19 -1.63 -22.68
CA ASP A 163 -9.32 -1.99 -21.55
C ASP A 163 -9.01 -3.51 -21.58
N SER A 164 -7.77 -3.86 -21.27
CA SER A 164 -7.28 -5.23 -21.21
C SER A 164 -7.45 -5.80 -19.80
N VAL A 165 -8.02 -7.00 -19.71
CA VAL A 165 -8.35 -7.67 -18.45
C VAL A 165 -7.75 -9.07 -18.44
N ARG A 166 -7.25 -9.49 -17.28
CA ARG A 166 -6.93 -10.89 -17.02
C ARG A 166 -7.75 -11.44 -15.86
N LEU A 167 -7.87 -12.76 -15.81
CA LEU A 167 -8.48 -13.44 -14.67
C LEU A 167 -7.42 -14.04 -13.76
N VAL A 168 -7.69 -14.01 -12.46
CA VAL A 168 -6.77 -14.46 -11.41
C VAL A 168 -7.55 -15.28 -10.39
N THR A 169 -7.01 -16.42 -9.95
CA THR A 169 -7.62 -17.26 -8.90
C THR A 169 -7.43 -16.66 -7.50
N SER A 170 -8.43 -16.73 -6.62
CA SER A 170 -8.32 -16.19 -5.25
C SER A 170 -7.43 -17.04 -4.33
N ARG A 171 -7.40 -18.36 -4.55
CA ARG A 171 -6.68 -19.31 -3.68
C ARG A 171 -5.16 -19.15 -3.72
N ASP A 172 -4.62 -18.82 -4.89
CA ASP A 172 -3.18 -18.82 -5.14
C ASP A 172 -2.73 -17.65 -6.02
N ILE A 173 -3.62 -16.69 -6.32
CA ILE A 173 -3.37 -15.48 -7.13
C ILE A 173 -2.66 -15.74 -8.47
N GLN A 174 -2.84 -16.93 -9.04
CA GLN A 174 -2.25 -17.28 -10.33
C GLN A 174 -3.10 -16.68 -11.46
N GLY A 175 -2.42 -16.06 -12.42
CA GLY A 175 -3.06 -15.61 -13.65
C GLY A 175 -3.55 -16.79 -14.47
N LEU A 176 -4.80 -16.73 -14.91
CA LEU A 176 -5.34 -17.66 -15.89
C LEU A 176 -4.92 -17.26 -17.30
N GLU A 177 -5.03 -18.21 -18.23
CA GLU A 177 -4.65 -18.00 -19.63
C GLU A 177 -5.56 -16.97 -20.31
N GLY A 178 -4.96 -16.17 -21.19
CA GLY A 178 -5.68 -15.19 -21.99
C GLY A 178 -5.62 -13.77 -21.44
N THR A 179 -5.90 -12.83 -22.32
CA THR A 179 -6.11 -11.42 -22.02
C THR A 179 -7.33 -11.02 -22.83
N PHE A 180 -8.31 -10.45 -22.14
CA PHE A 180 -9.64 -10.18 -22.67
C PHE A 180 -9.84 -8.67 -22.78
N HIS A 181 -10.36 -8.20 -23.90
CA HIS A 181 -10.59 -6.78 -24.14
C HIS A 181 -12.06 -6.45 -23.86
N VAL A 182 -12.28 -5.42 -23.04
CA VAL A 182 -13.64 -4.99 -22.68
C VAL A 182 -14.34 -4.45 -23.93
N ARG A 183 -15.43 -5.08 -24.34
CA ARG A 183 -16.34 -4.58 -25.38
C ARG A 183 -17.32 -3.56 -24.81
N SER A 184 -17.91 -3.88 -23.65
CA SER A 184 -18.87 -3.02 -22.97
C SER A 184 -18.95 -3.30 -21.48
N ILE A 185 -19.35 -2.27 -20.72
CA ILE A 185 -19.56 -2.33 -19.28
C ILE A 185 -20.90 -1.69 -18.93
N SER A 186 -21.66 -2.33 -18.03
CA SER A 186 -22.97 -1.84 -17.56
C SER A 186 -23.19 -2.23 -16.09
N PRO A 187 -24.01 -1.48 -15.32
CA PRO A 187 -24.38 -1.90 -13.98
C PRO A 187 -25.10 -3.26 -14.03
N ALA A 188 -24.75 -4.17 -13.13
CA ALA A 188 -25.53 -5.37 -12.84
C ALA A 188 -26.47 -5.16 -11.64
N ASP A 189 -26.17 -4.17 -10.78
CA ASP A 189 -27.04 -3.64 -9.75
C ASP A 189 -27.25 -2.13 -9.87
N GLY A 190 -28.42 -1.65 -9.44
CA GLY A 190 -28.81 -0.25 -9.59
C GLY A 190 -29.07 0.17 -11.04
N GLU A 191 -29.10 1.47 -11.27
CA GLU A 191 -29.44 2.06 -12.58
C GLU A 191 -28.24 2.67 -13.31
N GLN A 192 -27.13 2.91 -12.61
CA GLN A 192 -25.96 3.61 -13.12
C GLN A 192 -24.68 2.96 -12.60
N LEU A 193 -23.57 3.07 -13.35
CA LEU A 193 -22.25 2.60 -12.90
C LEU A 193 -21.80 3.29 -11.60
N LYS A 194 -22.15 4.57 -11.44
CA LYS A 194 -21.84 5.32 -10.22
C LYS A 194 -22.66 4.77 -9.06
N GLY A 195 -21.97 4.23 -8.07
CA GLY A 195 -22.57 3.57 -6.91
C GLY A 195 -22.89 2.08 -7.10
N ALA A 196 -22.73 1.53 -8.31
CA ALA A 196 -22.88 0.10 -8.55
C ALA A 196 -21.81 -0.69 -7.80
N ARG A 197 -22.20 -1.83 -7.22
CA ARG A 197 -21.29 -2.80 -6.60
C ARG A 197 -21.01 -3.97 -7.53
N GLU A 198 -21.91 -4.26 -8.45
CA GLU A 198 -21.80 -5.33 -9.43
C GLU A 198 -21.82 -4.75 -10.85
N LEU A 199 -20.85 -5.17 -11.65
CA LEU A 199 -20.65 -4.72 -13.02
C LEU A 199 -20.76 -5.90 -13.96
N ARG A 200 -21.59 -5.77 -14.98
CA ARG A 200 -21.65 -6.69 -16.11
C ARG A 200 -20.63 -6.23 -17.16
N ILE A 201 -19.67 -7.09 -17.47
CA ILE A 201 -18.56 -6.81 -18.37
C ILE A 201 -18.58 -7.82 -19.50
N THR A 202 -18.75 -7.33 -20.73
CA THR A 202 -18.70 -8.14 -21.96
C THR A 202 -17.36 -7.94 -22.63
N PHE A 203 -16.72 -9.03 -23.03
CA PHE A 203 -15.43 -9.03 -23.72
C PHE A 203 -15.56 -9.28 -25.21
N ASP A 204 -14.53 -8.90 -25.96
CA ASP A 204 -14.46 -9.20 -27.39
C ASP A 204 -14.23 -10.67 -27.68
N GLU A 205 -13.37 -11.32 -26.89
CA GLU A 205 -13.03 -12.73 -27.00
C GLU A 205 -14.05 -13.64 -26.29
N GLU A 206 -14.18 -14.88 -26.76
CA GLU A 206 -14.90 -15.92 -26.01
C GLU A 206 -14.07 -16.33 -24.78
N LEU A 207 -14.70 -16.40 -23.61
CA LEU A 207 -14.08 -16.87 -22.37
C LEU A 207 -14.03 -18.40 -22.35
N PRO A 208 -12.91 -19.02 -21.94
CA PRO A 208 -12.84 -20.46 -21.69
C PRO A 208 -14.01 -20.93 -20.81
N ALA A 209 -14.62 -22.07 -21.14
CA ALA A 209 -15.91 -22.50 -20.56
C ALA A 209 -15.87 -22.70 -19.03
N ASP A 210 -14.70 -22.99 -18.48
CA ASP A 210 -14.44 -23.19 -17.05
C ASP A 210 -14.13 -21.88 -16.28
N TYR A 211 -14.22 -20.73 -16.94
CA TYR A 211 -14.05 -19.42 -16.28
C TYR A 211 -15.40 -19.01 -15.72
N THR A 212 -15.70 -19.53 -14.52
CA THR A 212 -16.97 -19.38 -13.81
C THR A 212 -16.73 -19.06 -12.33
N PRO A 213 -17.75 -18.58 -11.59
CA PRO A 213 -17.63 -18.25 -10.16
C PRO A 213 -17.12 -19.41 -9.29
N GLU A 214 -17.44 -20.66 -9.65
CA GLU A 214 -17.04 -21.86 -8.92
C GLU A 214 -15.51 -22.04 -8.88
N ARG A 215 -14.79 -21.45 -9.83
CA ARG A 215 -13.32 -21.44 -9.84
C ARG A 215 -12.71 -20.43 -8.87
N GLN A 216 -13.53 -19.61 -8.21
CA GLN A 216 -13.09 -18.56 -7.29
C GLN A 216 -12.09 -17.60 -7.94
N ILE A 217 -12.54 -16.91 -8.98
CA ILE A 217 -11.71 -16.03 -9.81
C ILE A 217 -12.12 -14.57 -9.66
N SER A 218 -11.16 -13.68 -9.90
CA SER A 218 -11.35 -12.24 -9.97
C SER A 218 -10.79 -11.69 -11.28
N MET A 219 -11.40 -10.61 -11.77
CA MET A 219 -10.93 -9.82 -12.90
C MET A 219 -9.95 -8.75 -12.42
N GLU A 220 -8.85 -8.56 -13.16
CA GLU A 220 -7.88 -7.49 -12.97
C GLU A 220 -7.73 -6.69 -14.27
N ASN A 221 -7.89 -5.37 -14.18
CA ASN A 221 -7.68 -4.47 -15.30
C ASN A 221 -6.18 -4.15 -15.44
N LEU A 222 -5.57 -4.62 -16.52
CA LEU A 222 -4.15 -4.43 -16.84
C LEU A 222 -3.87 -3.07 -17.50
N THR A 223 -4.87 -2.48 -18.14
CA THR A 223 -4.75 -1.13 -18.73
C THR A 223 -4.59 -0.09 -17.64
N ARG A 224 -5.41 -0.17 -16.57
CA ARG A 224 -5.45 0.75 -15.42
C ARG A 224 -4.32 0.50 -14.41
N THR A 225 -3.09 0.42 -14.91
CA THR A 225 -1.88 0.20 -14.11
C THR A 225 -0.79 1.21 -14.45
N PRO A 226 -0.27 1.99 -13.49
CA PRO A 226 0.73 3.01 -13.76
C PRO A 226 2.15 2.50 -13.48
N SER A 227 3.13 3.03 -14.20
CA SER A 227 4.53 3.01 -13.73
C SER A 227 4.70 4.00 -12.58
N VAL A 228 5.64 3.73 -11.66
CA VAL A 228 5.84 4.55 -10.46
C VAL A 228 7.29 4.98 -10.34
N ASP A 229 7.48 6.27 -10.09
CA ASP A 229 8.76 6.90 -9.77
C ASP A 229 8.60 7.64 -8.44
N PHE A 230 9.17 7.07 -7.39
CA PHE A 230 9.16 7.61 -6.03
C PHE A 230 10.59 7.94 -5.63
N SER A 231 11.01 9.19 -5.85
CA SER A 231 12.42 9.55 -5.73
C SER A 231 12.68 10.83 -4.92
N HIS A 232 13.81 10.90 -4.21
CA HIS A 232 14.22 12.09 -3.45
C HIS A 232 13.24 12.53 -2.35
N ASN A 233 12.46 11.62 -1.78
CA ASN A 233 11.44 11.94 -0.77
C ASN A 233 11.92 11.69 0.66
N LEU A 234 11.27 12.34 1.63
CA LEU A 234 11.37 12.04 3.05
C LEU A 234 10.03 11.46 3.55
N VAL A 235 10.05 10.24 4.08
CA VAL A 235 8.91 9.57 4.72
C VAL A 235 9.25 9.30 6.18
N ARG A 236 8.47 9.82 7.14
CA ARG A 236 8.81 9.66 8.56
C ARG A 236 7.67 9.70 9.57
N HIS A 237 7.89 9.06 10.71
CA HIS A 237 7.04 9.14 11.91
C HIS A 237 5.55 8.82 11.71
N ASN A 238 5.19 8.14 10.61
CA ASN A 238 3.81 7.85 10.29
C ASN A 238 3.40 6.48 10.85
N ARG A 239 2.10 6.35 11.17
CA ARG A 239 1.39 5.07 11.07
C ARG A 239 1.02 4.93 9.59
N ALA A 240 1.09 3.81 8.89
CA ALA A 240 1.65 2.50 9.25
C ALA A 240 2.88 2.19 8.38
N ARG A 241 2.71 1.83 7.09
CA ARG A 241 3.85 1.55 6.21
C ARG A 241 4.41 2.85 5.63
N GLY A 242 5.60 2.79 5.04
CA GLY A 242 6.16 3.92 4.30
C GLY A 242 5.41 4.06 2.97
N ILE A 243 5.58 3.09 2.08
CA ILE A 243 4.86 3.02 0.80
C ILE A 243 4.33 1.60 0.55
N LEU A 244 3.16 1.51 -0.10
CA LEU A 244 2.52 0.28 -0.56
C LEU A 244 2.31 0.37 -2.09
N ILE A 245 2.92 -0.53 -2.85
CA ILE A 245 2.87 -0.45 -4.32
C ILE A 245 2.49 -1.80 -4.92
N ASN A 246 1.42 -1.81 -5.72
CA ASN A 246 0.92 -2.95 -6.45
C ASN A 246 0.67 -2.53 -7.91
N THR A 247 1.63 -2.79 -8.79
CA THR A 247 1.48 -2.50 -10.23
C THR A 247 2.37 -3.40 -11.08
N PRO A 248 1.89 -3.96 -12.20
CA PRO A 248 2.72 -4.72 -13.14
C PRO A 248 3.68 -3.87 -13.97
N ARG A 249 3.65 -2.55 -13.85
CA ARG A 249 4.57 -1.66 -14.57
C ARG A 249 5.85 -1.43 -13.76
N PRO A 250 6.93 -0.91 -14.39
CA PRO A 250 8.17 -0.63 -13.68
C PRO A 250 7.97 0.32 -12.49
N VAL A 251 8.67 0.01 -11.39
CA VAL A 251 8.70 0.80 -10.16
C VAL A 251 10.14 1.20 -9.85
N LEU A 252 10.36 2.50 -9.66
CA LEU A 252 11.62 3.09 -9.18
C LEU A 252 11.40 3.70 -7.80
N ILE A 253 12.21 3.28 -6.82
CA ILE A 253 12.24 3.82 -5.45
C ILE A 253 13.69 4.20 -5.18
N GLU A 254 14.01 5.49 -5.30
CA GLU A 254 15.39 5.94 -5.38
C GLU A 254 15.70 7.19 -4.54
N ASP A 255 16.86 7.20 -3.88
CA ASP A 255 17.37 8.38 -3.16
C ASP A 255 16.37 8.92 -2.09
N ASN A 256 15.54 8.04 -1.51
CA ASN A 256 14.59 8.42 -0.46
C ASN A 256 15.17 8.20 0.94
N THR A 257 14.62 8.92 1.92
CA THR A 257 14.83 8.65 3.35
C THR A 257 13.53 8.15 3.99
N PHE A 258 13.57 6.94 4.55
CA PHE A 258 12.56 6.38 5.42
C PHE A 258 13.06 6.45 6.85
N ASP A 259 12.49 7.35 7.65
CA ASP A 259 13.00 7.72 8.97
C ASP A 259 11.95 7.43 10.05
N HIS A 260 12.20 6.41 10.88
CA HIS A 260 11.29 5.99 11.96
C HIS A 260 9.85 5.73 11.48
N VAL A 261 9.71 5.15 10.30
CA VAL A 261 8.44 4.60 9.81
C VAL A 261 8.03 3.46 10.72
N SER A 262 6.75 3.44 11.13
CA SER A 262 6.32 2.52 12.18
C SER A 262 6.19 1.07 11.70
N GLY A 263 5.76 0.82 10.46
CA GLY A 263 5.79 -0.48 9.81
C GLY A 263 6.95 -0.64 8.83
N SER A 264 6.78 -1.52 7.84
CA SER A 264 7.74 -1.66 6.74
C SER A 264 7.86 -0.35 5.98
N ALA A 265 9.09 0.01 5.62
CA ALA A 265 9.35 1.18 4.79
C ALA A 265 8.73 0.99 3.40
N ILE A 266 8.86 -0.21 2.84
CA ILE A 266 8.33 -0.57 1.52
C ILE A 266 7.54 -1.87 1.68
N LEU A 267 6.29 -1.87 1.23
CA LEU A 267 5.42 -3.03 1.19
C LEU A 267 4.92 -3.27 -0.24
N PHE A 268 4.98 -4.52 -0.70
CA PHE A 268 4.25 -5.01 -1.87
C PHE A 268 3.25 -6.05 -1.35
N SER A 269 1.96 -5.82 -1.48
CA SER A 269 0.93 -6.65 -0.84
C SER A 269 -0.37 -6.65 -1.65
N THR A 270 -0.35 -7.38 -2.77
CA THR A 270 -1.56 -7.69 -3.53
C THR A 270 -2.44 -8.64 -2.73
N ASP A 271 -3.74 -8.35 -2.71
CA ASP A 271 -4.71 -9.12 -1.95
C ASP A 271 -5.99 -9.33 -2.76
N ASN A 272 -6.36 -10.59 -2.96
CA ASN A 272 -7.59 -10.99 -3.66
C ASN A 272 -8.61 -11.68 -2.72
N ASN A 273 -8.52 -11.42 -1.41
CA ASN A 273 -9.30 -12.11 -0.38
C ASN A 273 -9.94 -11.15 0.65
N MET A 274 -9.28 -10.05 1.04
CA MET A 274 -9.81 -9.07 2.00
C MET A 274 -9.94 -7.65 1.42
N TRP A 275 -8.83 -7.04 0.99
CA TRP A 275 -8.80 -5.68 0.45
C TRP A 275 -9.15 -5.59 -1.04
N TYR A 276 -8.92 -6.67 -1.79
CA TYR A 276 -9.15 -6.72 -3.24
C TYR A 276 -8.32 -5.68 -4.02
N GLU A 277 -7.14 -5.34 -3.51
CA GLU A 277 -6.18 -4.47 -4.18
C GLU A 277 -5.30 -5.28 -5.13
N SER A 278 -5.39 -4.97 -6.43
CA SER A 278 -4.72 -5.71 -7.50
C SER A 278 -3.42 -5.07 -7.95
N GLY A 279 -2.59 -5.88 -8.64
CA GLY A 279 -1.35 -5.43 -9.27
C GLY A 279 -0.19 -6.38 -9.01
N GLN A 280 0.14 -7.23 -9.99
CA GLN A 280 1.31 -8.13 -9.90
C GLN A 280 2.60 -7.37 -10.22
N THR A 281 3.32 -6.91 -9.22
CA THR A 281 4.63 -6.27 -9.36
C THR A 281 5.67 -7.14 -10.05
N ARG A 282 6.25 -6.60 -11.12
CA ARG A 282 7.12 -7.33 -12.06
C ARG A 282 8.56 -6.85 -12.01
N GLU A 283 8.76 -5.55 -12.15
CA GLU A 283 10.09 -4.94 -12.17
C GLU A 283 10.19 -3.81 -11.16
N VAL A 284 11.17 -3.91 -10.26
CA VAL A 284 11.38 -2.95 -9.18
C VAL A 284 12.87 -2.64 -9.08
N THR A 285 13.18 -1.36 -8.90
CA THR A 285 14.51 -0.91 -8.50
C THR A 285 14.39 -0.08 -7.23
N ILE A 286 14.95 -0.59 -6.13
CA ILE A 286 15.07 0.07 -4.83
C ILE A 286 16.55 0.38 -4.64
N ARG A 287 16.97 1.62 -4.84
CA ARG A 287 18.39 1.97 -4.74
C ARG A 287 18.71 3.29 -4.07
N ARG A 288 19.85 3.34 -3.40
CA ARG A 288 20.37 4.54 -2.72
C ARG A 288 19.40 5.17 -1.71
N ASN A 289 18.52 4.35 -1.12
CA ASN A 289 17.63 4.80 -0.05
C ASN A 289 18.33 4.67 1.31
N LEU A 290 17.95 5.54 2.24
CA LEU A 290 18.29 5.42 3.65
C LEU A 290 17.07 4.90 4.42
N PHE A 291 17.22 3.76 5.08
CA PHE A 291 16.27 3.23 6.05
C PHE A 291 16.83 3.47 7.45
N GLN A 292 16.26 4.42 8.19
CA GLN A 292 16.69 4.80 9.54
C GLN A 292 15.65 4.33 10.55
N ASP A 293 16.02 3.32 11.35
CA ASP A 293 15.27 2.79 12.50
C ASP A 293 13.77 2.62 12.21
N VAL A 294 13.45 1.97 11.08
CA VAL A 294 12.07 1.64 10.70
C VAL A 294 11.58 0.38 11.44
N LEU A 295 10.32 -0.01 11.26
CA LEU A 295 9.66 -1.08 12.04
C LEU A 295 9.55 -0.75 13.54
N THR A 296 9.25 0.50 13.90
CA THR A 296 9.08 0.88 15.31
C THR A 296 7.78 0.37 15.95
N SER A 297 6.95 -0.37 15.21
CA SER A 297 5.70 -0.99 15.67
C SER A 297 5.35 -2.23 14.83
N LEU A 298 4.44 -3.06 15.34
CA LEU A 298 3.96 -4.26 14.63
C LEU A 298 2.68 -3.95 13.85
N TYR A 299 2.68 -4.23 12.55
CA TYR A 299 1.51 -4.15 11.68
C TYR A 299 1.34 -5.42 10.85
N GLN A 300 0.16 -5.56 10.26
CA GLN A 300 -0.14 -6.65 9.35
C GLN A 300 0.77 -6.58 8.12
N PHE A 301 1.33 -7.73 7.71
CA PHE A 301 2.20 -7.90 6.54
C PHE A 301 3.54 -7.13 6.59
N THR A 302 3.86 -6.47 7.71
CA THR A 302 5.11 -5.74 7.91
C THR A 302 6.09 -6.58 8.73
N SER A 303 6.79 -7.51 8.09
CA SER A 303 7.65 -8.49 8.78
C SER A 303 9.15 -8.25 8.59
N ALA A 304 9.51 -7.21 7.84
CA ALA A 304 10.88 -6.75 7.60
C ALA A 304 10.89 -5.30 7.08
N VAL A 305 12.06 -4.64 7.05
CA VAL A 305 12.23 -3.27 6.53
C VAL A 305 11.58 -3.13 5.15
N ILE A 306 11.85 -4.10 4.27
CA ILE A 306 11.16 -4.30 2.99
C ILE A 306 10.37 -5.60 3.10
N SER A 307 9.06 -5.54 2.87
CA SER A 307 8.19 -6.71 2.85
C SER A 307 7.55 -6.88 1.47
N ILE A 308 7.74 -8.05 0.87
CA ILE A 308 7.07 -8.50 -0.35
C ILE A 308 6.14 -9.63 0.08
N HIS A 309 4.87 -9.27 0.33
CA HIS A 309 3.94 -10.10 1.08
C HIS A 309 2.55 -10.13 0.40
N PRO A 310 2.41 -10.75 -0.78
CA PRO A 310 1.10 -10.99 -1.38
C PRO A 310 0.28 -11.99 -0.52
N ILE A 311 -1.05 -11.86 -0.54
CA ILE A 311 -1.95 -12.69 0.26
C ILE A 311 -2.35 -13.94 -0.52
N ILE A 312 -1.70 -15.06 -0.19
CA ILE A 312 -1.81 -16.33 -0.93
C ILE A 312 -2.27 -17.44 0.03
N PRO A 313 -3.57 -17.73 0.12
CA PRO A 313 -4.11 -18.77 1.00
C PRO A 313 -3.45 -20.14 0.81
N GLU A 314 -3.16 -20.50 -0.44
CA GLU A 314 -2.60 -21.80 -0.81
C GLU A 314 -1.22 -21.67 -1.46
N LEU A 315 -0.28 -21.03 -0.76
CA LEU A 315 1.09 -20.79 -1.26
C LEU A 315 1.78 -22.07 -1.76
N ALA A 316 1.62 -23.19 -1.05
CA ALA A 316 2.21 -24.48 -1.43
C ALA A 316 1.66 -25.04 -2.76
N SER A 317 0.48 -24.59 -3.20
CA SER A 317 -0.15 -25.01 -4.46
C SER A 317 0.33 -24.20 -5.67
N GLN A 318 1.08 -23.11 -5.46
CA GLN A 318 1.56 -22.26 -6.56
C GLN A 318 2.60 -22.96 -7.43
N ARG A 319 2.47 -22.78 -8.75
CA ARG A 319 3.41 -23.32 -9.74
C ARG A 319 4.59 -22.38 -10.00
N HIS A 320 4.33 -21.08 -9.99
CA HIS A 320 5.30 -20.02 -10.23
C HIS A 320 5.13 -18.90 -9.21
N PRO A 321 6.21 -18.22 -8.82
CA PRO A 321 6.13 -17.00 -8.03
C PRO A 321 5.15 -15.99 -8.64
N PHE A 322 4.40 -15.29 -7.80
CA PHE A 322 3.48 -14.25 -8.21
C PHE A 322 4.24 -12.99 -8.61
N TYR A 323 5.18 -12.52 -7.80
CA TYR A 323 5.95 -11.33 -8.13
C TYR A 323 7.24 -11.65 -8.87
N GLY A 324 7.74 -10.65 -9.61
CA GLY A 324 8.93 -10.78 -10.44
C GLY A 324 8.67 -11.45 -11.78
N GLN A 325 9.65 -11.36 -12.68
CA GLN A 325 9.59 -11.94 -14.03
C GLN A 325 10.87 -12.69 -14.43
N GLY A 326 11.63 -13.14 -13.44
CA GLY A 326 12.89 -13.86 -13.62
C GLY A 326 14.08 -13.09 -13.05
N PRO A 327 15.31 -13.57 -13.27
CA PRO A 327 16.51 -13.06 -12.59
C PRO A 327 16.63 -11.52 -12.62
N LYS A 328 16.87 -10.92 -11.44
CA LYS A 328 17.12 -9.48 -11.26
C LYS A 328 15.94 -8.58 -11.63
N SER A 329 14.72 -9.09 -11.57
CA SER A 329 13.51 -8.28 -11.73
C SER A 329 13.21 -7.43 -10.50
N ILE A 330 13.62 -7.86 -9.30
CA ILE A 330 13.50 -7.08 -8.06
C ILE A 330 14.89 -6.73 -7.55
N ARG A 331 15.36 -5.51 -7.84
CA ARG A 331 16.71 -5.04 -7.52
C ARG A 331 16.68 -4.18 -6.26
N ILE A 332 17.46 -4.56 -5.26
CA ILE A 332 17.64 -3.86 -3.98
C ILE A 332 19.14 -3.57 -3.85
N GLU A 333 19.56 -2.39 -4.27
CA GLU A 333 20.97 -2.08 -4.51
C GLU A 333 21.43 -0.78 -3.83
N ASP A 334 22.65 -0.76 -3.30
CA ASP A 334 23.30 0.47 -2.81
C ASP A 334 22.50 1.23 -1.74
N ASN A 335 21.64 0.56 -0.96
CA ASN A 335 20.87 1.19 0.12
C ASN A 335 21.64 1.15 1.44
N ILE A 336 21.28 2.04 2.36
CA ILE A 336 21.81 2.05 3.74
C ILE A 336 20.70 1.65 4.71
N PHE A 337 20.90 0.56 5.43
CA PHE A 337 20.02 0.05 6.47
C PHE A 337 20.60 0.35 7.84
N ARG A 338 20.17 1.45 8.46
CA ARG A 338 20.45 1.76 9.87
C ARG A 338 19.33 1.19 10.73
N THR A 339 19.57 0.06 11.38
CA THR A 339 18.49 -0.69 12.05
C THR A 339 18.86 -1.11 13.46
N PHE A 340 17.92 -0.98 14.39
CA PHE A 340 18.03 -1.50 15.74
C PHE A 340 17.65 -2.98 15.84
N ASP A 341 16.86 -3.50 14.89
CA ASP A 341 16.37 -4.88 14.86
C ASP A 341 16.87 -5.65 13.62
N THR A 342 16.56 -6.95 13.56
CA THR A 342 17.15 -7.92 12.64
C THR A 342 16.58 -7.94 11.20
N PRO A 343 15.25 -7.87 10.96
CA PRO A 343 14.68 -8.28 9.68
C PRO A 343 14.76 -7.19 8.59
N LEU A 344 15.49 -7.47 7.52
CA LEU A 344 15.70 -6.53 6.41
C LEU A 344 14.79 -6.80 5.22
N LEU A 345 14.67 -8.06 4.82
CA LEU A 345 13.80 -8.48 3.71
C LEU A 345 12.97 -9.70 4.09
N HIS A 346 11.66 -9.58 3.91
CA HIS A 346 10.75 -10.71 3.87
C HIS A 346 10.14 -10.77 2.47
N ALA A 347 10.31 -11.88 1.78
CA ALA A 347 9.71 -12.07 0.47
C ALA A 347 8.94 -13.40 0.39
N ILE A 348 7.72 -13.31 -0.13
CA ILE A 348 6.84 -14.43 -0.40
C ILE A 348 6.53 -14.44 -1.90
N SER A 349 6.59 -15.63 -2.51
CA SER A 349 6.18 -15.84 -3.90
C SER A 349 6.83 -14.84 -4.88
N THR A 350 8.15 -14.68 -4.78
CA THR A 350 8.91 -13.71 -5.59
C THR A 350 10.01 -14.39 -6.43
N ASP A 351 10.07 -14.05 -7.71
CA ASP A 351 11.14 -14.42 -8.62
C ASP A 351 12.13 -13.26 -8.80
N GLY A 352 13.43 -13.54 -8.82
CA GLY A 352 14.42 -12.60 -9.33
C GLY A 352 14.90 -11.52 -8.38
N ILE A 353 15.03 -11.82 -7.08
CA ILE A 353 15.58 -10.88 -6.10
C ILE A 353 17.10 -10.76 -6.29
N LEU A 354 17.56 -9.53 -6.49
CA LEU A 354 18.97 -9.14 -6.42
C LEU A 354 19.16 -8.20 -5.23
N TRP A 355 20.05 -8.57 -4.31
CA TRP A 355 20.47 -7.75 -3.17
C TRP A 355 21.98 -7.56 -3.22
N ARG A 356 22.45 -6.32 -3.47
CA ARG A 356 23.87 -6.05 -3.68
C ARG A 356 24.30 -4.63 -3.31
N GLY A 357 25.50 -4.46 -2.79
CA GLY A 357 26.08 -3.14 -2.48
C GLY A 357 25.40 -2.43 -1.32
N ASN A 358 24.51 -3.11 -0.60
CA ASN A 358 23.80 -2.52 0.54
C ASN A 358 24.74 -2.42 1.74
N LYS A 359 24.57 -1.38 2.56
CA LYS A 359 25.30 -1.20 3.80
C LYS A 359 24.36 -1.42 4.98
N ILE A 360 24.72 -2.34 5.88
CA ILE A 360 23.95 -2.62 7.10
C ILE A 360 24.70 -2.01 8.29
N GLU A 361 24.05 -1.11 9.02
CA GLU A 361 24.61 -0.36 10.14
C GLU A 361 23.72 -0.56 11.38
N PRO A 362 24.05 -1.51 12.28
CA PRO A 362 23.28 -1.73 13.49
C PRO A 362 23.24 -0.47 14.39
N THR A 363 22.08 -0.20 14.98
CA THR A 363 21.89 0.88 15.97
C THR A 363 21.44 0.30 17.31
N THR A 364 21.43 1.14 18.34
CA THR A 364 20.86 0.81 19.66
C THR A 364 19.75 1.80 20.05
N SER A 365 19.10 2.40 19.05
CA SER A 365 18.06 3.42 19.24
C SER A 365 16.85 2.87 20.00
N TYR A 366 16.53 1.59 19.80
CA TYR A 366 15.44 0.87 20.47
C TYR A 366 15.89 -0.56 20.84
N PRO A 367 15.27 -1.20 21.85
CA PRO A 367 15.45 -2.63 22.07
C PRO A 367 14.83 -3.42 20.92
N LYS A 368 15.45 -4.56 20.56
CA LYS A 368 14.86 -5.53 19.62
C LYS A 368 13.56 -6.08 20.18
N PHE A 369 12.56 -6.20 19.33
CA PHE A 369 11.25 -6.75 19.73
C PHE A 369 10.54 -7.50 18.59
N HIS A 370 10.98 -7.36 17.35
CA HIS A 370 10.27 -7.90 16.20
C HIS A 370 10.26 -9.44 16.23
N PRO A 371 9.13 -10.13 15.98
CA PRO A 371 9.08 -11.59 16.08
C PRO A 371 9.89 -12.31 14.99
N ASN A 372 10.00 -11.74 13.80
CA ASN A 372 10.90 -12.24 12.76
C ASN A 372 12.35 -11.91 13.12
N GLN A 373 13.12 -12.93 13.46
CA GLN A 373 14.54 -12.85 13.81
C GLN A 373 15.46 -13.25 12.64
N LYS A 374 14.93 -13.34 11.42
CA LYS A 374 15.73 -13.61 10.22
C LYS A 374 15.97 -12.31 9.45
N ARG A 375 17.23 -12.03 9.13
CA ARG A 375 17.63 -10.91 8.26
C ARG A 375 16.96 -11.00 6.89
N PHE A 376 16.96 -12.21 6.33
CA PHE A 376 16.26 -12.57 5.09
C PHE A 376 15.30 -13.74 5.36
N LEU A 377 14.00 -13.51 5.20
CA LEU A 377 12.98 -14.55 5.22
C LEU A 377 12.41 -14.71 3.81
N LEU A 378 12.58 -15.88 3.20
CA LEU A 378 12.22 -16.13 1.81
C LEU A 378 11.32 -17.37 1.73
N GLU A 379 10.15 -17.22 1.13
CA GLU A 379 9.12 -18.28 1.07
C GLU A 379 8.58 -18.39 -0.36
N GLY A 380 8.65 -19.58 -0.97
CA GLY A 380 8.18 -19.77 -2.35
C GLY A 380 8.92 -18.91 -3.39
N CYS A 381 10.14 -18.46 -3.09
CA CYS A 381 10.92 -17.57 -3.96
C CYS A 381 11.87 -18.33 -4.91
N ARG A 382 12.25 -17.72 -6.04
CA ARG A 382 13.18 -18.28 -7.05
C ARG A 382 14.17 -17.22 -7.55
N ASN A 383 15.28 -17.67 -8.14
CA ASN A 383 16.34 -16.81 -8.71
C ASN A 383 16.82 -15.70 -7.75
N ILE A 384 17.35 -16.12 -6.60
CA ILE A 384 17.78 -15.23 -5.53
C ILE A 384 19.30 -15.05 -5.57
N ASP A 385 19.75 -13.81 -5.70
CA ASP A 385 21.16 -13.39 -5.64
C ASP A 385 21.30 -12.38 -4.49
N ILE A 386 21.71 -12.87 -3.32
CA ILE A 386 22.02 -12.03 -2.15
C ILE A 386 23.53 -12.03 -1.95
N GLU A 387 24.10 -10.84 -1.83
CA GLU A 387 25.52 -10.66 -1.56
C GLU A 387 25.98 -11.39 -0.29
N GLY A 388 27.03 -12.20 -0.41
CA GLY A 388 27.46 -13.11 0.64
C GLY A 388 27.88 -12.43 1.94
N SER A 389 28.41 -11.19 1.88
CA SER A 389 28.78 -10.41 3.07
C SER A 389 27.58 -10.09 3.97
N ASP A 390 26.38 -10.03 3.40
CA ASP A 390 25.18 -9.63 4.12
C ASP A 390 24.43 -10.84 4.71
N LEU A 391 24.80 -12.07 4.35
CA LEU A 391 24.18 -13.30 4.86
C LEU A 391 24.60 -13.65 6.29
N THR A 392 25.77 -13.17 6.73
CA THR A 392 26.30 -13.41 8.08
C THR A 392 26.02 -12.24 9.00
N GLU A 393 25.59 -12.52 10.23
CA GLU A 393 25.28 -11.47 11.22
C GLU A 393 26.48 -10.62 11.62
#